data_AF-A0A7X8JJ43-F1
#
_entry.id   AF-A0A7X8JJ43-F1
#
_cell.length_a   1.000
_cell.length_b   1.000
_cell.length_c   1.000
_cell.angle_alpha   90.00
_cell.angle_beta   90.00
_cell.angle_gamma   90.00
#
_symmetry.space_group_name_H-M   'P 1'
#
loop_
_entity.id
_entity.type
_entity.pdbx_description
1 polymer ?
#
loop_
_entity_poly.entity_id
_entity_poly.type
_entity_poly.pdbx_seq_one_letter_code
_entity_poly.pdbx_strand_id
1 'polypeptide(L)'
;DPSAMVTHIGGLDSVVDTTLNLPKIPGGKKLVYTQISLPLTAINDFRTLGETDEIFRKLADLVEANNGLWCKAAEDYLLAHAKPI
;
A
#
# COMPACT_ATOMS: atom_id res chain seq x y z
N ASP A 1 0.94 15.77 9.36
CA ASP A 1 0.70 14.32 9.39
C ASP A 1 1.61 13.63 8.38
N PRO A 2 2.60 12.83 8.80
CA PRO A 2 3.53 12.14 7.89
C PRO A 2 2.86 11.11 6.96
N SER A 3 1.60 10.73 7.23
CA SER A 3 0.81 9.76 6.46
C SER A 3 0.36 10.33 5.12
N ALA A 4 0.18 11.66 5.04
CA ALA A 4 -0.19 12.37 3.80
C ALA A 4 0.87 12.25 2.69
N MET A 5 2.09 11.84 3.03
CA MET A 5 3.17 11.63 2.06
C MET A 5 3.28 10.18 1.57
N VAL A 6 2.53 9.24 2.15
CA VAL A 6 2.52 7.84 1.71
C VAL A 6 1.81 7.76 0.37
N THR A 7 2.51 7.19 -0.61
CA THR A 7 1.98 7.04 -1.98
C THR A 7 1.95 5.58 -2.41
N HIS A 8 2.78 4.75 -1.78
CA HIS A 8 2.88 3.32 -2.04
C HIS A 8 2.99 2.55 -0.73
N ILE A 9 2.44 1.34 -0.72
CA ILE A 9 2.61 0.36 0.34
C ILE A 9 3.24 -0.92 -0.23
N GLY A 10 4.00 -1.67 0.57
CA GLY A 10 4.61 -2.93 0.15
C GLY A 10 4.97 -3.82 1.32
N GLY A 11 5.34 -5.06 1.02
CA GLY A 11 5.83 -6.07 1.96
C GLY A 11 7.34 -6.15 1.97
N LEU A 12 7.92 -6.94 2.88
CA LEU A 12 9.39 -7.08 3.00
C LEU A 12 10.03 -7.58 1.70
N ASP A 13 9.33 -8.46 0.99
CA ASP A 13 9.73 -9.03 -0.30
C ASP A 13 9.88 -7.99 -1.42
N SER A 14 9.19 -6.85 -1.32
CA SER A 14 9.29 -5.76 -2.30
C SER A 14 10.54 -4.86 -2.12
N VAL A 15 11.25 -4.95 -0.98
CA VAL A 15 12.29 -3.98 -0.60
C VAL A 15 13.48 -3.96 -1.55
N VAL A 16 13.96 -5.13 -1.96
CA VAL A 16 15.18 -5.23 -2.79
C VAL A 16 14.96 -4.53 -4.13
N ASP A 17 13.89 -4.87 -4.83
CA ASP A 17 13.56 -4.26 -6.13
C ASP A 17 13.20 -2.78 -6.00
N THR A 18 12.39 -2.42 -5.00
CA THR A 18 12.02 -1.02 -4.71
C THR A 18 13.26 -0.17 -4.47
N THR A 19 14.23 -0.67 -3.71
CA THR A 19 15.45 0.06 -3.37
C THR A 19 16.35 0.23 -4.60
N LEU A 20 16.57 -0.85 -5.35
CA LEU A 20 17.40 -0.82 -6.55
C LEU A 20 16.84 0.10 -7.64
N ASN A 21 15.51 0.22 -7.74
CA ASN A 21 14.83 1.00 -8.76
C ASN A 21 14.24 2.33 -8.27
N LEU A 22 14.52 2.73 -7.02
CA LEU A 22 13.88 3.89 -6.38
C LEU A 22 13.84 5.17 -7.23
N PRO A 23 14.90 5.58 -7.95
CA PRO A 23 14.86 6.79 -8.79
C PRO A 23 13.86 6.73 -9.95
N LYS A 24 13.43 5.53 -10.36
CA LYS A 24 12.48 5.28 -11.45
C LYS A 24 11.03 5.14 -10.95
N ILE A 25 10.83 4.99 -9.64
CA ILE A 25 9.51 4.79 -9.04
C ILE A 25 8.97 6.16 -8.58
N PRO A 26 7.96 6.72 -9.26
CA PRO A 26 7.40 8.02 -8.90
C PRO A 26 6.71 8.01 -7.52
N GLY A 27 6.27 9.17 -7.06
CA GLY A 27 5.55 9.33 -5.80
C GLY A 27 6.46 9.63 -4.60
N GLY A 28 5.83 9.90 -3.46
CA GLY A 28 6.47 10.30 -2.21
C GLY A 28 7.06 9.11 -1.45
N LYS A 29 6.53 8.87 -0.25
CA LYS A 29 6.98 7.82 0.67
C LYS A 29 6.45 6.44 0.24
N LYS A 30 7.34 5.45 0.28
CA LYS A 30 7.09 4.03 0.03
C LYS A 30 7.10 3.34 1.40
N LEU A 31 5.93 3.01 1.93
CA LEU A 31 5.78 2.40 3.24
C LEU A 31 5.91 0.89 3.11
N VAL A 32 6.80 0.29 3.88
CA VAL A 32 7.02 -1.16 3.85
C VAL A 32 6.62 -1.77 5.19
N TYR A 33 5.79 -2.81 5.12
CA TYR A 33 5.40 -3.66 6.24
C TYR A 33 6.27 -4.92 6.22
N THR A 34 7.08 -5.11 7.26
CA THR A 34 8.09 -6.20 7.29
C THR A 34 7.48 -7.57 7.57
N GLN A 35 6.21 -7.62 7.94
CA GLN A 35 5.49 -8.83 8.38
C GLN A 35 4.54 -9.42 7.31
N ILE A 36 4.44 -8.80 6.12
CA ILE A 36 3.54 -9.25 5.06
C ILE A 36 4.27 -9.38 3.72
N SER A 37 3.72 -10.22 2.84
CA SER A 37 4.10 -10.36 1.43
C SER A 37 3.13 -9.52 0.60
N LEU A 38 3.65 -8.44 0.01
CA LEU A 38 2.86 -7.51 -0.80
C LEU A 38 3.78 -6.83 -1.82
N PRO A 39 3.47 -6.88 -3.12
CA PRO A 39 4.18 -6.07 -4.11
C PRO A 39 4.12 -4.59 -3.75
N LEU A 40 5.14 -3.81 -4.12
CA LEU A 40 5.07 -2.36 -3.97
C LEU A 40 3.92 -1.83 -4.83
N THR A 41 2.86 -1.36 -4.19
CA THR A 41 1.59 -1.01 -4.82
C THR A 41 1.27 0.45 -4.57
N ALA A 42 0.94 1.20 -5.62
CA ALA A 42 0.50 2.58 -5.48
C ALA A 42 -0.91 2.63 -4.91
N ILE A 43 -1.15 3.56 -3.99
CA ILE A 43 -2.49 3.74 -3.38
C ILE A 43 -3.55 4.04 -4.45
N ASN A 44 -3.18 4.80 -5.48
CA ASN A 44 -4.08 5.15 -6.59
C ASN A 44 -4.53 3.93 -7.41
N ASP A 45 -3.80 2.81 -7.35
CA ASP A 45 -4.12 1.61 -8.11
C ASP A 45 -5.09 0.69 -7.36
N PHE A 46 -5.40 0.95 -6.08
CA PHE A 46 -6.24 0.07 -5.26
C PHE A 46 -7.63 -0.16 -5.85
N ARG A 47 -8.26 0.87 -6.42
CA ARG A 47 -9.60 0.73 -7.00
C ARG A 47 -9.60 -0.24 -8.18
N THR A 48 -8.61 -0.13 -9.06
CA THR A 48 -8.42 -1.02 -10.22
C THR A 48 -8.07 -2.44 -9.78
N LEU A 49 -7.12 -2.61 -8.85
CA LEU A 49 -6.77 -3.92 -8.30
C LEU A 49 -7.98 -4.57 -7.58
N GLY A 50 -8.81 -3.74 -6.96
CA GLY A 50 -10.04 -4.10 -6.27
C GLY A 50 -11.13 -4.71 -7.16
N GLU A 51 -11.01 -4.61 -8.48
CA GLU A 51 -11.90 -5.31 -9.42
C GLU A 51 -11.71 -6.83 -9.34
N THR A 52 -10.51 -7.28 -8.93
CA THR A 52 -10.14 -8.71 -8.88
C THR A 52 -9.73 -9.20 -7.49
N ASP A 53 -9.39 -8.29 -6.57
CA ASP A 53 -8.91 -8.62 -5.22
C ASP A 53 -9.69 -7.86 -4.15
N GLU A 54 -10.36 -8.60 -3.25
CA GLU A 54 -11.20 -8.02 -2.22
C GLU A 54 -10.44 -7.21 -1.17
N ILE A 55 -9.16 -7.51 -0.93
CA ILE A 55 -8.30 -6.75 -0.02
C ILE A 55 -8.13 -5.34 -0.59
N PHE A 56 -7.75 -5.23 -1.87
CA PHE A 56 -7.57 -3.94 -2.53
C PHE A 56 -8.88 -3.17 -2.69
N ARG A 57 -10.00 -3.86 -2.94
CA ARG A 57 -11.33 -3.23 -2.99
C ARG A 57 -11.64 -2.52 -1.67
N LYS A 58 -11.42 -3.20 -0.55
CA LYS A 58 -11.69 -2.62 0.77
C LYS A 58 -10.70 -1.52 1.15
N LEU A 59 -9.43 -1.66 0.76
CA LEU A 59 -8.43 -0.61 0.95
C LEU A 59 -8.77 0.66 0.17
N ALA A 60 -9.26 0.52 -1.07
CA ALA A 60 -9.73 1.66 -1.86
C ALA A 60 -10.85 2.42 -1.14
N ASP A 61 -11.86 1.71 -0.62
CA ASP A 61 -12.97 2.33 0.12
C ASP A 61 -12.50 3.10 1.37
N LEU A 62 -11.57 2.52 2.14
CA LEU A 62 -11.04 3.13 3.36
C LEU A 62 -10.20 4.37 3.09
N VAL A 63 -9.42 4.35 2.01
CA VAL A 63 -8.56 5.46 1.62
C VAL A 63 -9.36 6.58 0.95
N GLU A 64 -10.34 6.26 0.10
CA GLU A 64 -11.23 7.26 -0.52
C GLU A 64 -12.07 8.01 0.53
N ALA A 65 -12.55 7.29 1.55
CA ALA A 65 -13.22 7.90 2.71
C ALA A 65 -12.30 8.85 3.51
N ASN A 66 -10.97 8.74 3.33
CA ASN A 66 -9.95 9.55 3.99
C ASN A 66 -9.17 10.42 2.99
N ASN A 67 -9.87 11.02 2.02
CA ASN A 67 -9.32 11.95 1.02
C ASN A 67 -8.19 11.38 0.15
N GLY A 68 -8.19 10.07 -0.10
CA GLY A 68 -7.14 9.44 -0.90
C GLY A 68 -5.83 9.21 -0.13
N LEU A 69 -5.80 9.46 1.19
CA LEU A 69 -4.60 9.36 2.01
C LEU A 69 -4.57 8.06 2.79
N TRP A 70 -3.36 7.49 2.94
CA TRP A 70 -3.14 6.36 3.83
C TRP A 70 -3.55 6.70 5.27
N CYS A 71 -4.28 5.79 5.91
CA CYS A 71 -4.93 6.02 7.20
C CYS A 71 -4.85 4.80 8.11
N LYS A 72 -5.12 5.00 9.41
CA LYS A 72 -5.02 3.93 10.41
C LYS A 72 -5.96 2.75 10.11
N ALA A 73 -7.19 3.03 9.68
CA ALA A 73 -8.16 1.99 9.34
C ALA A 73 -7.70 1.12 8.16
N ALA A 74 -7.07 1.71 7.14
CA ALA A 74 -6.51 0.98 6.00
C ALA A 74 -5.33 0.10 6.43
N GLU A 75 -4.45 0.61 7.29
CA GLU A 75 -3.34 -0.15 7.86
C GLU A 75 -3.82 -1.34 8.70
N ASP A 76 -4.75 -1.11 9.62
CA ASP A 76 -5.28 -2.18 10.48
C ASP A 76 -5.96 -3.28 9.64
N TYR A 77 -6.71 -2.87 8.62
CA TYR A 77 -7.32 -3.81 7.68
C TYR A 77 -6.28 -4.59 6.90
N LEU A 78 -5.26 -3.93 6.33
CA LEU A 78 -4.18 -4.57 5.59
C LEU A 78 -3.49 -5.63 6.46
N LEU A 79 -3.08 -5.27 7.68
CA LEU A 79 -2.33 -6.18 8.55
C LEU A 79 -3.15 -7.38 9.04
N ALA A 80 -4.48 -7.26 9.07
CA ALA A 80 -5.37 -8.36 9.44
C ALA A 80 -5.64 -9.34 8.28
N HIS A 81 -5.49 -8.92 7.02
CA HIS A 81 -5.91 -9.71 5.84
C HIS A 81 -4.77 -10.04 4.86
N ALA A 82 -3.66 -9.31 4.90
CA ALA A 82 -2.54 -9.56 4.01
C ALA A 82 -1.84 -10.89 4.33
N LYS A 83 -1.24 -11.47 3.31
CA LYS A 83 -0.46 -12.71 3.43
C LYS A 83 0.77 -12.47 4.32
N PRO A 84 0.97 -13.22 5.41
CA PRO A 84 2.17 -13.10 6.24
C PRO A 84 3.40 -13.69 5.53
N ILE A 85 4.59 -13.30 5.99
CA ILE A 85 5.87 -13.91 5.59
C ILE A 85 6.43 -14.82 6.67
#